data_AF-W5SYS3-F1
#
_entry.id   AF-W5SYS3-F1
#
_cell.length_a   1.000
_cell.length_b   1.000
_cell.length_c   1.000
_cell.angle_alpha   90.00
_cell.angle_beta   90.00
_cell.angle_gamma   90.00
#
_symmetry.space_group_name_H-M   'P 1'
#
loop_
_entity.id
_entity.type
_entity.pdbx_description
1 polymer ?
#
loop_
_entity_poly.entity_id
_entity_poly.type
_entity_poly.pdbx_seq_one_letter_code
_entity_poly.pdbx_strand_id
1 'polypeptide(L)'
;SSNKDKMDKIFEKIKDGLGKLELGDEFSTPMMVLVDPKTSLKLVEPYAITNTSTSSNIYSSTDSWEDFLIKTIKAVNNRQEVYIQTSNLLSNQILIYPLNSELIKFKPSKYMLPMPNEQVDKDSTDIAHSYIDFVLGGLIATAKSILRVDIKQS
;
A
#
# COMPACT_ATOMS: atom_id res chain seq x y z
N SER A 1 -23.72 -7.43 9.44
CA SER A 1 -22.69 -6.49 9.89
C SER A 1 -22.83 -5.22 9.06
N SER A 2 -22.57 -4.06 9.65
CA SER A 2 -22.56 -2.79 8.92
C SER A 2 -21.39 -2.75 7.93
N ASN A 3 -21.44 -1.88 6.91
CA ASN A 3 -20.30 -1.66 6.01
C ASN A 3 -19.07 -1.13 6.78
N LYS A 4 -19.30 -0.40 7.87
CA LYS A 4 -18.25 0.07 8.79
C LYS A 4 -17.51 -1.09 9.44
N ASP A 5 -18.22 -2.10 9.96
CA ASP A 5 -17.61 -3.28 10.59
C ASP A 5 -16.71 -4.06 9.62
N LYS A 6 -17.01 -4.02 8.31
CA LYS A 6 -16.18 -4.66 7.28
C LYS A 6 -14.89 -3.88 7.05
N MET A 7 -14.93 -2.55 7.10
CA MET A 7 -13.75 -1.69 6.96
C MET A 7 -12.84 -1.76 8.18
N ASP A 8 -13.41 -1.73 9.38
CA ASP A 8 -12.63 -1.87 10.62
C ASP A 8 -11.81 -3.18 10.58
N LYS A 9 -12.40 -4.28 10.09
CA LYS A 9 -11.68 -5.55 9.89
C LYS A 9 -10.55 -5.48 8.86
N ILE A 10 -10.67 -4.66 7.82
CA ILE A 10 -9.58 -4.45 6.86
C ILE A 10 -8.44 -3.70 7.54
N PHE A 11 -8.76 -2.63 8.27
CA PHE A 11 -7.76 -1.84 8.98
C PHE A 11 -7.07 -2.61 10.12
N GLU A 12 -7.79 -3.45 10.85
CA GLU A 12 -7.18 -4.35 11.85
C GLU A 12 -6.19 -5.32 11.19
N LYS A 13 -6.53 -5.92 10.04
CA LYS A 13 -5.58 -6.75 9.29
C LYS A 13 -4.36 -5.96 8.82
N ILE A 14 -4.54 -4.70 8.43
CA ILE A 14 -3.44 -3.84 8.03
C ILE A 14 -2.52 -3.59 9.24
N LYS A 15 -3.08 -3.19 10.39
CA LYS A 15 -2.30 -2.97 11.62
C LYS A 15 -1.52 -4.21 12.04
N ASP A 16 -2.18 -5.36 12.07
CA ASP A 16 -1.57 -6.65 12.40
C ASP A 16 -0.45 -7.04 11.43
N GLY A 17 -0.63 -6.72 10.15
CA GLY A 17 0.35 -6.96 9.11
C GLY A 17 1.56 -6.04 9.20
N LEU A 18 1.31 -4.75 9.44
CA LEU A 18 2.35 -3.72 9.58
C LEU A 18 3.26 -4.02 10.77
N GLY A 19 2.70 -4.47 11.90
CA GLY A 19 3.48 -4.87 13.07
C GLY A 19 4.36 -6.11 12.86
N LYS A 20 4.21 -6.82 11.74
CA LYS A 20 5.00 -8.01 11.38
C LYS A 20 5.99 -7.74 10.24
N LEU A 21 6.06 -6.51 9.72
CA LEU A 21 7.00 -6.17 8.67
C LEU A 21 8.43 -6.18 9.20
N GLU A 22 9.30 -6.91 8.52
CA GLU A 22 10.74 -6.92 8.79
C GLU A 22 11.41 -5.87 7.88
N LEU A 23 11.55 -4.64 8.39
CA LEU A 23 12.20 -3.53 7.69
C LEU A 23 13.70 -3.42 7.98
N GLY A 24 14.22 -4.18 8.95
CA GLY A 24 15.63 -4.11 9.37
C GLY A 24 16.02 -2.69 9.80
N ASP A 25 17.21 -2.26 9.38
CA ASP A 25 17.73 -0.90 9.64
C ASP A 25 17.12 0.16 8.69
N GLU A 26 16.38 -0.27 7.68
CA GLU A 26 15.79 0.58 6.63
C GLU A 26 14.37 1.10 6.99
N PHE A 27 14.05 1.15 8.28
CA PHE A 27 12.76 1.59 8.85
C PHE A 27 12.46 3.09 8.68
N SER A 28 13.32 3.83 7.97
CA SER A 28 13.16 5.24 7.62
C SER A 28 13.02 5.47 6.11
N THR A 29 12.48 4.50 5.38
CA THR A 29 12.21 4.62 3.94
C THR A 29 10.76 5.07 3.70
N PRO A 30 10.44 5.93 2.73
CA PRO A 30 9.07 6.11 2.26
C PRO A 30 8.34 4.80 1.93
N MET A 31 7.01 4.78 2.04
CA MET A 31 6.16 3.62 1.74
C MET A 31 5.22 3.89 0.57
N MET A 32 4.93 2.86 -0.21
CA MET A 32 3.90 2.87 -1.24
C MET A 32 2.75 1.95 -0.83
N VAL A 33 1.54 2.44 -1.06
CA VAL A 33 0.29 1.69 -0.96
C VAL A 33 -0.31 1.60 -2.35
N LEU A 34 -0.52 0.38 -2.83
CA LEU A 34 -1.30 0.12 -4.04
C LEU A 34 -2.64 -0.49 -3.66
N VAL A 35 -3.72 0.10 -4.15
CA VAL A 35 -5.10 -0.39 -3.94
C VAL A 35 -5.74 -0.63 -5.30
N ASP A 36 -6.51 -1.71 -5.47
CA ASP A 36 -7.27 -1.87 -6.71
C ASP A 36 -8.48 -0.90 -6.76
N PRO A 37 -8.94 -0.48 -7.95
CA PRO A 37 -10.04 0.49 -8.06
C PRO A 37 -11.32 0.07 -7.33
N LYS A 38 -11.66 -1.23 -7.34
CA LYS A 38 -12.89 -1.74 -6.72
C LYS A 38 -12.79 -1.68 -5.19
N THR A 39 -11.63 -2.00 -4.64
CA THR A 39 -11.38 -1.85 -3.20
C THR A 39 -11.33 -0.38 -2.79
N SER A 40 -10.68 0.48 -3.57
CA SER A 40 -10.62 1.92 -3.32
C SER A 40 -12.02 2.53 -3.24
N LEU A 41 -12.89 2.22 -4.22
CA LEU A 41 -14.28 2.68 -4.22
C LEU A 41 -15.04 2.22 -2.97
N LYS A 42 -14.90 0.94 -2.59
CA LYS A 42 -15.50 0.39 -1.37
C LYS A 42 -15.02 1.09 -0.10
N LEU A 43 -13.76 1.50 -0.05
CA LEU A 43 -13.20 2.21 1.11
C LEU A 43 -13.73 3.64 1.21
N VAL A 44 -14.08 4.27 0.08
CA VAL A 44 -14.68 5.62 0.03
C VAL A 44 -16.15 5.62 0.41
N GLU A 45 -16.94 4.63 -0.03
CA GLU A 45 -18.40 4.58 0.14
C GLU A 45 -18.91 4.88 1.57
N PRO A 46 -18.34 4.31 2.66
CA PRO A 46 -18.80 4.58 4.03
C PRO A 46 -18.53 6.01 4.51
N TYR A 47 -17.59 6.71 3.88
CA TYR A 47 -17.19 8.08 4.21
C TYR A 47 -17.83 9.12 3.26
N ALA A 48 -18.51 8.67 2.21
CA ALA A 48 -19.14 9.54 1.21
C ALA A 48 -20.51 10.10 1.62
N ILE A 49 -21.05 9.75 2.80
CA ILE A 49 -22.35 10.24 3.28
C ILE A 49 -22.14 11.38 4.28
N THR A 50 -22.04 12.61 3.77
CA THR A 50 -22.44 13.80 4.52
C THR A 50 -23.88 14.15 4.16
N ASN A 51 -24.69 14.41 5.19
CA ASN A 51 -26.07 14.90 5.16
C ASN A 51 -27.16 13.83 5.31
N THR A 52 -27.35 13.35 6.55
CA THR A 52 -28.67 13.45 7.19
C THR A 52 -28.48 13.46 8.71
N SER A 53 -28.68 14.64 9.27
CA SER A 53 -29.05 14.97 10.65
C SER A 53 -29.14 13.81 11.64
N THR A 54 -28.14 13.64 12.52
CA THR A 54 -28.28 13.59 14.00
C THR A 54 -26.99 13.18 14.72
N SER A 55 -26.66 13.97 15.76
CA SER A 55 -25.84 13.66 16.96
C SER A 55 -24.39 13.18 16.80
N SER A 56 -23.48 14.13 17.02
CA SER A 56 -22.29 14.00 17.87
C SER A 56 -21.24 12.93 17.56
N ASN A 57 -20.81 12.84 16.30
CA ASN A 57 -19.41 12.57 15.98
C ASN A 57 -19.10 13.31 14.68
N ILE A 58 -18.62 14.55 14.80
CA ILE A 58 -18.12 15.34 13.67
C ILE A 58 -16.85 14.64 13.19
N TYR A 59 -17.00 13.63 12.33
CA TYR A 59 -15.93 13.23 11.46
C TYR A 59 -15.77 14.39 10.48
N SER A 60 -14.69 15.13 10.67
CA SER A 60 -14.34 16.28 9.85
C SER A 60 -14.21 15.82 8.40
N SER A 61 -14.42 16.71 7.43
CA SER A 61 -14.15 16.52 6.00
C SER A 61 -12.68 16.21 5.65
N THR A 62 -11.89 15.84 6.66
CA THR A 62 -10.46 15.54 6.67
C THR A 62 -10.17 14.12 7.20
N ASP A 63 -11.20 13.30 7.44
CA ASP A 63 -11.04 11.92 7.88
C ASP A 63 -11.35 10.96 6.72
N SER A 64 -10.57 11.07 5.64
CA SER A 64 -10.60 10.09 4.57
C SER A 64 -10.00 8.77 5.06
N TRP A 65 -10.42 7.64 4.48
CA TRP A 65 -9.78 6.34 4.74
C TRP A 65 -8.28 6.39 4.43
N GLU A 66 -7.87 7.23 3.48
CA GLU A 66 -6.48 7.50 3.11
C GLU A 66 -5.72 8.14 4.26
N ASP A 67 -6.27 9.18 4.90
CA ASP A 67 -5.64 9.85 6.05
C ASP A 67 -5.42 8.89 7.21
N PHE A 68 -6.41 8.03 7.49
CA PHE A 68 -6.29 7.02 8.53
C PHE A 68 -5.20 5.98 8.18
N LEU A 69 -5.16 5.53 6.92
CA LEU A 69 -4.15 4.59 6.45
C LEU A 69 -2.75 5.19 6.52
N ILE A 70 -2.58 6.42 6.04
CA ILE A 70 -1.31 7.17 6.08
C ILE A 70 -0.82 7.31 7.51
N LYS A 71 -1.68 7.77 8.44
CA LYS A 71 -1.33 7.91 9.86
C LYS A 71 -0.90 6.57 10.47
N THR A 72 -1.59 5.49 10.11
CA THR A 72 -1.30 4.14 10.61
C THR A 72 0.06 3.64 10.11
N ILE A 73 0.36 3.79 8.82
CA ILE A 73 1.65 3.38 8.25
C ILE A 73 2.80 4.25 8.80
N LYS A 74 2.58 5.56 8.91
CA LYS A 74 3.56 6.49 9.50
C LYS A 74 3.93 6.12 10.94
N ALA A 75 3.00 5.55 11.71
CA ALA A 75 3.26 5.15 13.08
C ALA A 75 4.27 4.00 13.20
N VAL A 76 4.38 3.13 12.18
CA VAL A 76 5.29 1.97 12.20
C VAL A 76 6.59 2.18 11.44
N ASN A 77 6.68 3.27 10.66
CA ASN A 77 7.77 3.52 9.71
C ASN A 77 8.34 4.94 9.89
N ASN A 78 8.66 5.29 11.14
CA ASN A 78 9.31 6.53 11.54
C ASN A 78 8.76 7.82 10.88
N ARG A 79 7.43 7.89 10.73
CA ARG A 79 6.68 9.02 10.15
C ARG A 79 7.08 9.42 8.72
N GLN A 80 7.72 8.50 7.98
CA GLN A 80 8.14 8.73 6.60
C GLN A 80 6.96 8.94 5.66
N GLU A 81 7.25 9.45 4.46
CA GLU A 81 6.22 9.67 3.44
C GLU A 81 5.51 8.38 3.05
N VAL A 82 4.21 8.51 2.77
CA VAL A 82 3.35 7.40 2.35
C VAL A 82 2.63 7.86 1.09
N TYR A 83 2.83 7.14 0.00
CA TYR A 83 2.16 7.37 -1.26
C TYR A 83 1.04 6.35 -1.44
N ILE A 84 -0.12 6.79 -1.91
CA ILE A 84 -1.24 5.92 -2.22
C ILE A 84 -1.52 6.04 -3.72
N GLN A 85 -1.58 4.91 -4.41
CA GLN A 85 -1.96 4.84 -5.81
C GLN A 85 -3.00 3.76 -6.04
N THR A 86 -3.87 4.01 -7.02
CA THR A 86 -4.80 3.00 -7.52
C THR A 86 -4.14 2.23 -8.67
N SER A 87 -4.15 0.90 -8.61
CA SER A 87 -3.55 0.05 -9.65
C SER A 87 -4.56 -0.95 -10.21
N ASN A 88 -4.79 -0.90 -11.53
CA ASN A 88 -5.64 -1.85 -12.26
C ASN A 88 -5.04 -3.27 -12.33
N LEU A 89 -3.78 -3.43 -11.93
CA LEU A 89 -3.08 -4.71 -12.00
C LEU A 89 -3.35 -5.54 -10.73
N LEU A 90 -3.85 -4.90 -9.66
CA LEU A 90 -4.32 -5.56 -8.46
C LEU A 90 -5.76 -6.08 -8.62
N SER A 91 -6.09 -7.18 -7.93
CA SER A 91 -7.45 -7.72 -7.89
C SER A 91 -7.87 -8.02 -6.45
N ASN A 92 -8.74 -7.17 -5.88
CA ASN A 92 -9.26 -7.26 -4.52
C ASN A 92 -8.15 -7.35 -3.47
N GLN A 93 -7.17 -6.47 -3.56
CA GLN A 93 -6.02 -6.49 -2.66
C GLN A 93 -5.46 -5.10 -2.42
N ILE A 94 -4.86 -4.94 -1.26
CA ILE A 94 -4.04 -3.79 -0.89
C ILE A 94 -2.61 -4.32 -0.73
N LEU A 95 -1.65 -3.67 -1.40
CA LEU A 95 -0.23 -3.90 -1.18
C LEU A 95 0.37 -2.70 -0.48
N ILE A 96 1.18 -2.94 0.53
CA ILE A 96 1.95 -1.91 1.24
C ILE A 96 3.41 -2.36 1.27
N TYR A 97 4.31 -1.52 0.80
CA TYR A 97 5.73 -1.86 0.70
C TYR A 97 6.66 -0.63 0.80
N PRO A 98 7.89 -0.81 1.31
CA PRO A 98 8.87 0.26 1.40
C PRO A 98 9.48 0.57 0.03
N LEU A 99 9.68 1.84 -0.31
CA LEU A 99 10.37 2.26 -1.52
C LEU A 99 11.90 2.18 -1.35
N ASN A 100 12.40 0.99 -1.01
CA ASN A 100 13.82 0.70 -0.80
C ASN A 100 14.25 -0.52 -1.63
N SER A 101 15.32 -0.38 -2.41
CA SER A 101 15.86 -1.46 -3.25
C SER A 101 16.50 -2.60 -2.45
N GLU A 102 16.90 -2.35 -1.19
CA GLU A 102 17.41 -3.40 -0.30
C GLU A 102 16.30 -4.30 0.22
N LEU A 103 15.11 -3.72 0.45
CA LEU A 103 13.92 -4.42 0.96
C LEU A 103 13.02 -4.97 -0.16
N ILE A 104 13.14 -4.45 -1.38
CA ILE A 104 12.41 -4.91 -2.57
C ILE A 104 13.39 -5.32 -3.64
N LYS A 105 13.46 -6.64 -3.86
CA LYS A 105 14.25 -7.22 -4.94
C LYS A 105 13.33 -7.59 -6.09
N PHE A 106 13.63 -7.06 -7.27
CA PHE A 106 12.99 -7.53 -8.49
C PHE A 106 13.79 -8.72 -9.01
N LYS A 107 13.14 -9.89 -9.13
CA LYS A 107 13.75 -10.99 -9.87
C LYS A 107 13.36 -10.83 -11.33
N PRO A 108 14.32 -10.54 -12.23
CA PRO A 108 14.02 -10.49 -13.65
C PRO A 108 13.43 -11.84 -14.09
N SER A 109 12.25 -11.79 -14.68
CA SER A 109 11.62 -12.93 -15.35
C SER A 109 12.04 -12.90 -16.82
N LYS A 110 12.27 -14.05 -17.46
CA LYS A 110 12.51 -14.08 -18.92
C LYS A 110 11.37 -13.46 -19.74
N TYR A 111 10.21 -13.26 -19.11
CA TYR A 111 9.00 -12.66 -19.70
C TYR A 111 8.78 -11.20 -19.27
N MET A 112 9.59 -10.66 -18.36
CA MET A 112 9.60 -9.24 -18.00
C MET A 112 10.99 -8.68 -18.29
N LEU A 113 11.17 -8.12 -19.48
CA LEU A 113 12.27 -7.21 -19.73
C LEU A 113 12.05 -5.98 -18.84
N PRO A 114 13.07 -5.49 -18.11
CA PRO A 114 12.93 -4.24 -17.37
C PRO A 114 12.60 -3.14 -18.38
N MET A 115 11.43 -2.52 -18.27
CA MET A 115 11.22 -1.25 -18.94
C MET A 115 12.10 -0.22 -18.20
N PRO A 116 13.05 0.42 -18.89
CA PRO A 116 13.82 1.49 -18.29
C PRO A 116 12.90 2.71 -18.15
N ASN A 117 12.69 3.14 -16.93
CA ASN A 117 12.03 4.41 -16.64
C ASN A 117 13.10 5.51 -16.73
N GLU A 118 12.73 6.78 -16.91
CA GLU A 118 13.69 7.91 -16.94
C GLU A 118 14.48 8.11 -15.62
N GLN A 119 14.17 7.33 -14.57
CA GLN A 119 14.82 7.33 -13.25
C GLN A 119 15.55 6.02 -12.95
N VAL A 120 16.29 5.47 -13.93
CA VAL A 120 17.18 4.33 -13.71
C VAL A 120 18.56 4.85 -13.35
N ASP A 121 18.94 4.71 -12.08
CA ASP A 121 20.35 4.78 -11.69
C ASP A 121 20.99 3.43 -11.99
N LYS A 122 22.12 3.48 -12.73
CA LYS A 122 22.98 2.32 -12.97
C LYS A 122 24.18 2.43 -12.04
N ASP A 123 24.44 1.38 -11.27
CA ASP A 123 25.67 1.31 -10.49
C ASP A 123 26.88 0.90 -11.35
N SER A 124 28.07 0.95 -10.76
CA SER A 124 29.33 0.57 -11.43
C SER A 124 29.42 -0.92 -11.80
N THR A 125 28.42 -1.72 -11.45
CA THR A 125 28.33 -3.16 -11.77
C THR A 125 27.30 -3.45 -12.87
N ASP A 126 26.77 -2.41 -13.52
CA ASP A 126 25.77 -2.50 -14.59
C ASP A 126 24.43 -3.09 -14.10
N ILE A 127 24.18 -3.04 -12.80
CA ILE A 127 22.90 -3.39 -12.19
C ILE A 127 22.01 -2.15 -12.26
N ALA A 128 20.87 -2.29 -12.95
CA ALA A 128 19.86 -1.24 -13.07
C ALA A 128 18.91 -1.29 -11.88
N HIS A 129 18.86 -0.21 -11.09
CA HIS A 129 17.83 0.00 -10.08
C HIS A 129 16.69 0.80 -10.71
N SER A 130 15.57 0.12 -11.02
CA SER A 130 14.37 0.76 -11.58
C SER A 130 13.29 0.89 -10.50
N TYR A 131 12.78 2.11 -10.32
CA TYR A 131 11.58 2.38 -9.52
C TYR A 131 10.34 2.08 -10.39
N ILE A 132 9.97 0.79 -10.42
CA ILE A 132 9.05 0.18 -11.41
C ILE A 132 7.56 0.44 -11.16
N ASP A 133 6.85 0.63 -12.28
CA ASP A 133 5.40 0.48 -12.48
C ASP A 133 5.02 -1.03 -12.57
N PHE A 134 4.20 -1.51 -11.63
CA PHE A 134 4.09 -2.93 -11.28
C PHE A 134 3.28 -3.82 -12.24
N VAL A 135 3.91 -4.68 -13.05
CA VAL A 135 3.26 -5.89 -13.58
C VAL A 135 3.38 -7.02 -12.55
N LEU A 136 2.26 -7.38 -11.92
CA LEU A 136 2.14 -8.39 -10.85
C LEU A 136 2.32 -9.83 -11.35
N GLY A 137 3.51 -10.14 -11.84
CA GLY A 137 3.92 -11.50 -12.22
C GLY A 137 5.31 -11.92 -11.73
N GLY A 138 6.12 -11.01 -11.17
CA GLY A 138 7.53 -11.27 -10.86
C GLY A 138 8.03 -10.77 -9.50
N LEU A 139 7.15 -10.56 -8.54
CA LEU A 139 7.52 -10.07 -7.20
C LEU A 139 8.17 -11.19 -6.37
N ILE A 140 9.50 -11.15 -6.21
CA ILE A 140 10.16 -11.71 -5.01
C ILE A 140 10.72 -10.53 -4.23
N ALA A 141 9.83 -9.70 -3.69
CA ALA A 141 10.21 -9.01 -2.47
C ALA A 141 10.42 -10.05 -1.37
N THR A 142 11.29 -9.78 -0.41
CA THR A 142 11.34 -10.62 0.78
C THR A 142 9.93 -10.64 1.35
N ALA A 143 9.27 -11.82 1.41
CA ALA A 143 7.84 -11.95 1.74
C ALA A 143 7.43 -11.27 3.06
N LYS A 144 8.42 -10.83 3.85
CA LYS A 144 8.29 -10.19 5.16
C LYS A 144 8.41 -8.66 5.13
N SER A 145 8.81 -8.04 4.02
CA SER A 145 8.91 -6.58 3.87
C SER A 145 7.72 -5.98 3.11
N ILE A 146 6.90 -6.83 2.46
CA ILE A 146 5.67 -6.43 1.77
C ILE A 146 4.48 -6.99 2.53
N LEU A 147 3.56 -6.11 2.85
CA LEU A 147 2.25 -6.49 3.36
C LEU A 147 1.27 -6.62 2.20
N ARG A 148 0.68 -7.79 2.07
CA ARG A 148 -0.44 -8.06 1.17
C ARG A 148 -1.70 -8.32 1.99
N VAL A 149 -2.74 -7.55 1.72
CA VAL A 149 -4.05 -7.73 2.35
C VAL A 149 -5.07 -8.08 1.28
N ASP A 150 -5.50 -9.34 1.26
CA ASP A 150 -6.56 -9.80 0.38
C ASP A 150 -7.93 -9.40 0.92
N ILE A 151 -8.72 -8.75 0.06
CA ILE A 151 -10.06 -8.26 0.34
C ILE A 151 -11.05 -9.27 -0.19
N LYS A 152 -11.64 -10.07 0.72
CA LYS A 152 -12.71 -10.99 0.33
C LYS A 152 -13.88 -10.20 -0.22
N GLN A 153 -14.33 -10.53 -1.43
CA GLN A 153 -15.62 -10.08 -1.91
C GLN A 153 -16.70 -10.81 -1.10
N SER A 154 -17.38 -10.09 -0.21
CA SER A 154 -18.63 -10.55 0.42
C SER A 154 -19.78 -10.42 -0.55
#